data_AF-A0A1I3H4E3-F1
#
_entry.id   AF-A0A1I3H4E3-F1
#
_cell.length_a   1.000
_cell.length_b   1.000
_cell.length_c   1.000
_cell.angle_alpha   90.00
_cell.angle_beta   90.00
_cell.angle_gamma   90.00
#
_symmetry.space_group_name_H-M   'P 1'
#
loop_
_entity.id
_entity.type
_entity.pdbx_description
1 polymer ?
#
loop_
_entity_poly.entity_id
_entity_poly.type
_entity_poly.pdbx_seq_one_letter_code
_entity_poly.pdbx_strand_id
1 'polypeptide(L)'
;MRNVFLFLLLIATLVMLHGCATDKQIGRHPPKVDTPLTSKPYNRKDWPHWIDADGDCQNTRQELLIATSTAPVKFKDSRRCTVIAGKWFGVYTGKIFTQASDVDIDHIVPLAHAHRHGADSWTKKRRRAFANDFDNLVVVSDKANHAKSDKAPHEWLPPRKAYWCEYGKRWKHIKHKYQLISTQQEQAALNSLAKTCR
;
A
#
# COMPACT_ATOMS: atom_id res chain seq x y z
N MET A 1 59.47 67.08 -12.01
CA MET A 1 58.14 67.64 -12.33
C MET A 1 57.58 66.83 -13.49
N ARG A 2 56.45 66.18 -13.24
CA ARG A 2 55.76 65.16 -14.07
C ARG A 2 54.77 65.85 -15.00
N ASN A 3 54.32 65.10 -16.01
CA ASN A 3 53.16 65.32 -16.88
C ASN A 3 53.43 66.16 -18.14
N VAL A 4 52.92 65.84 -19.33
CA VAL A 4 52.01 64.81 -19.88
C VAL A 4 52.16 64.97 -21.40
N PHE A 5 52.07 63.93 -22.22
CA PHE A 5 51.17 63.94 -23.40
C PHE A 5 51.00 62.54 -24.00
N LEU A 6 49.72 62.22 -24.14
CA LEU A 6 49.06 60.97 -24.49
C LEU A 6 49.43 60.44 -25.88
N PHE A 7 49.66 59.13 -25.97
CA PHE A 7 49.80 58.36 -27.21
C PHE A 7 48.45 58.14 -27.90
N LEU A 8 48.50 58.22 -29.23
CA LEU A 8 47.47 57.83 -30.18
C LEU A 8 47.37 56.30 -30.37
N LEU A 9 46.17 55.89 -30.78
CA LEU A 9 45.84 54.86 -31.79
C LEU A 9 45.86 53.35 -31.46
N LEU A 10 44.74 52.74 -31.88
CA LEU A 10 44.55 51.41 -32.49
C LEU A 10 44.93 50.16 -31.67
N ILE A 11 43.89 49.44 -31.22
CA ILE A 11 43.98 47.98 -31.08
C ILE A 11 42.88 47.34 -31.91
N ALA A 12 43.34 46.63 -32.94
CA ALA A 12 42.58 45.76 -33.80
C ALA A 12 42.27 44.42 -33.12
N THR A 13 41.08 43.90 -33.44
CA THR A 13 40.64 42.50 -33.47
C THR A 13 41.56 41.40 -32.92
N LEU A 14 41.04 40.60 -31.98
CA LEU A 14 41.18 39.14 -32.04
C LEU A 14 40.07 38.46 -31.21
N VAL A 15 39.01 38.04 -31.88
CA VAL A 15 38.05 37.05 -31.33
C VAL A 15 38.71 35.69 -31.51
N MET A 16 39.12 35.05 -30.42
CA MET A 16 39.33 33.60 -30.40
C MET A 16 39.14 33.00 -29.01
N LEU A 17 38.33 31.94 -29.01
CA LEU A 17 38.32 30.77 -28.14
C LEU A 17 37.84 30.96 -26.69
N HIS A 18 36.75 30.32 -26.31
CA HIS A 18 36.76 28.93 -25.83
C HIS A 18 35.31 28.51 -25.55
N GLY A 19 34.94 27.33 -26.06
CA GLY A 19 33.64 26.75 -25.80
C GLY A 19 33.43 26.42 -24.33
N CYS A 20 32.17 26.41 -23.93
CA CYS A 20 31.60 25.35 -23.12
C CYS A 20 30.21 25.10 -23.70
N ALA A 21 30.09 24.01 -24.47
CA ALA A 21 28.79 23.43 -24.75
C ALA A 21 28.13 23.14 -23.40
N THR A 22 26.96 23.73 -23.15
CA THR A 22 26.12 23.33 -22.01
C THR A 22 25.68 21.90 -22.28
N ASP A 23 26.39 20.95 -21.67
CA ASP A 23 25.98 19.57 -21.55
C ASP A 23 24.63 19.57 -20.84
N LYS A 24 23.57 19.37 -21.63
CA LYS A 24 22.21 19.24 -21.16
C LYS A 24 22.19 17.92 -20.41
N GLN A 25 22.46 17.98 -19.11
CA GLN A 25 22.28 16.88 -18.17
C GLN A 25 20.80 16.46 -18.22
N ILE A 26 20.50 15.57 -19.16
CA ILE A 26 19.30 14.75 -19.17
C ILE A 26 19.38 14.00 -17.86
N GLY A 27 18.58 14.43 -16.87
CA GLY A 27 18.45 13.77 -15.60
C GLY A 27 18.14 12.30 -15.86
N ARG A 28 19.17 11.46 -15.77
CA ARG A 28 19.00 10.02 -15.68
C ARG A 28 18.26 9.78 -14.38
N HIS A 29 16.95 9.60 -14.48
CA HIS A 29 16.24 8.86 -13.45
C HIS A 29 17.02 7.57 -13.23
N PRO A 30 17.38 7.24 -11.98
CA PRO A 30 17.95 5.92 -11.73
C PRO A 30 16.98 4.87 -12.28
N PRO A 31 17.47 3.82 -12.95
CA PRO A 31 16.60 2.76 -13.41
C PRO A 31 15.81 2.24 -12.21
N LYS A 32 14.49 2.12 -12.38
CA LYS A 32 13.57 1.56 -11.40
C LYS A 32 13.89 0.07 -11.25
N VAL A 33 14.95 -0.26 -10.52
CA VAL A 33 15.34 -1.65 -10.24
C VAL A 33 14.63 -2.08 -8.97
N ASP A 34 13.32 -2.30 -9.09
CA ASP A 34 12.62 -3.27 -8.24
C ASP A 34 12.47 -4.53 -9.11
N THR A 35 13.56 -5.28 -9.32
CA THR A 35 13.46 -6.60 -9.94
C THR A 35 12.49 -7.42 -9.11
N PRO A 36 11.37 -7.92 -9.65
CA PRO A 36 10.43 -8.70 -8.88
C PRO A 36 11.16 -9.92 -8.33
N LEU A 37 11.15 -10.12 -7.01
CA LEU A 37 11.67 -11.33 -6.36
C LEU A 37 10.85 -12.59 -6.71
N THR A 38 9.94 -12.52 -7.70
CA THR A 38 8.98 -13.58 -8.01
C THR A 38 9.37 -14.37 -9.23
N SER A 39 9.48 -15.67 -9.05
CA SER A 39 9.67 -16.63 -10.14
C SER A 39 8.39 -16.90 -10.94
N LYS A 40 7.21 -16.55 -10.39
CA LYS A 40 5.89 -16.84 -10.97
C LYS A 40 4.98 -15.61 -10.98
N PRO A 41 4.21 -15.36 -12.05
CA PRO A 41 3.16 -14.34 -12.05
C PRO A 41 2.13 -14.57 -10.94
N TYR A 42 1.58 -13.49 -10.39
CA TYR A 42 0.50 -13.58 -9.41
C TYR A 42 -0.78 -14.13 -10.05
N ASN A 43 -1.42 -15.11 -9.39
CA ASN A 43 -2.76 -15.57 -9.72
C ASN A 43 -3.62 -15.63 -8.45
N ARG A 44 -4.69 -14.84 -8.41
CA ARG A 44 -5.61 -14.78 -7.26
C ARG A 44 -6.25 -16.12 -6.92
N LYS A 45 -6.45 -17.02 -7.89
CA LYS A 45 -7.05 -18.34 -7.67
C LYS A 45 -6.18 -19.25 -6.79
N ASP A 46 -4.89 -18.97 -6.68
CA ASP A 46 -3.99 -19.75 -5.84
C ASP A 46 -4.09 -19.39 -4.34
N TRP A 47 -4.92 -18.41 -3.99
CA TRP A 47 -5.13 -17.91 -2.65
C TRP A 47 -6.57 -18.22 -2.22
N PRO A 48 -6.84 -19.41 -1.65
CA PRO A 48 -8.17 -19.74 -1.16
C PRO A 48 -8.57 -18.74 -0.08
N HIS A 49 -9.50 -17.85 -0.40
CA HIS A 49 -10.00 -16.79 0.45
C HIS A 49 -11.52 -16.86 0.50
N TRP A 50 -12.11 -16.35 1.57
CA TRP A 50 -13.54 -16.55 1.88
C TRP A 50 -13.86 -18.04 2.04
N ILE A 51 -13.10 -18.70 2.90
CA ILE A 51 -13.39 -20.07 3.30
C ILE A 51 -14.51 -20.07 4.33
N ASP A 52 -15.35 -21.09 4.27
CA ASP A 52 -16.17 -21.53 5.39
C ASP A 52 -15.30 -22.53 6.19
N ALA A 53 -14.89 -22.14 7.39
CA ALA A 53 -13.87 -22.87 8.16
C ALA A 53 -14.48 -23.92 9.10
N ASP A 54 -15.66 -23.64 9.63
CA ASP A 54 -16.43 -24.45 10.56
C ASP A 54 -17.65 -25.13 9.90
N GLY A 55 -17.93 -24.83 8.64
CA GLY A 55 -18.95 -25.52 7.84
C GLY A 55 -20.36 -25.03 8.12
N ASP A 56 -20.51 -23.82 8.63
CA ASP A 56 -21.80 -23.27 9.07
C ASP A 56 -22.48 -22.41 7.98
N CYS A 57 -21.95 -22.41 6.75
CA CYS A 57 -22.28 -21.58 5.58
C CYS A 57 -21.78 -20.13 5.59
N GLN A 58 -21.18 -19.66 6.69
CA GLN A 58 -20.67 -18.31 6.83
C GLN A 58 -19.17 -18.30 6.53
N ASN A 59 -18.83 -17.84 5.33
CA ASN A 59 -17.43 -17.73 4.98
C ASN A 59 -16.72 -16.60 5.78
N THR A 60 -15.40 -16.56 5.72
CA THR A 60 -14.55 -15.57 6.43
C THR A 60 -15.02 -14.12 6.26
N ARG A 61 -15.65 -13.76 5.13
CA ARG A 61 -16.21 -12.41 4.97
C ARG A 61 -17.39 -12.19 5.91
N GLN A 62 -18.32 -13.14 5.95
CA GLN A 62 -19.51 -13.07 6.80
C GLN A 62 -19.11 -13.08 8.27
N GLU A 63 -18.19 -13.97 8.64
CA GLU A 63 -17.63 -14.03 9.98
C GLU A 63 -17.06 -12.68 10.43
N LEU A 64 -16.25 -12.04 9.58
CA LEU A 64 -15.68 -10.74 9.93
C LEU A 64 -16.75 -9.65 10.02
N LEU A 65 -17.77 -9.65 9.16
CA LEU A 65 -18.88 -8.70 9.26
C LEU A 65 -19.65 -8.86 10.57
N ILE A 66 -19.85 -10.09 11.03
CA ILE A 66 -20.55 -10.39 12.29
C ILE A 66 -19.70 -9.95 13.48
N ALA A 67 -18.45 -10.39 13.52
CA ALA A 67 -17.53 -10.12 14.62
C ALA A 67 -17.24 -8.63 14.83
N THR A 68 -17.26 -7.83 13.75
CA THR A 68 -16.89 -6.41 13.80
C THR A 68 -18.07 -5.44 13.81
N SER A 69 -19.30 -5.93 13.67
CA SER A 69 -20.47 -5.06 13.73
C SER A 69 -20.70 -4.60 15.17
N THR A 70 -20.86 -3.29 15.36
CA THR A 70 -21.17 -2.67 16.66
C THR A 70 -22.66 -2.67 17.00
N ALA A 71 -23.49 -3.21 16.11
CA ALA A 71 -24.91 -3.44 16.30
C ALA A 71 -25.28 -4.84 15.78
N PRO A 72 -26.41 -5.42 16.20
CA PRO A 72 -26.86 -6.70 15.65
C PRO A 72 -26.93 -6.67 14.11
N VAL A 73 -26.34 -7.68 13.47
CA VAL A 73 -26.42 -7.83 12.01
C VAL A 73 -27.80 -8.30 11.58
N LYS A 74 -28.17 -8.00 10.34
CA LYS A 74 -29.33 -8.57 9.67
C LYS A 74 -28.87 -9.50 8.56
N PHE A 75 -29.55 -10.64 8.46
CA PHE A 75 -29.28 -11.63 7.42
C PHE A 75 -30.29 -11.52 6.28
N LYS A 76 -29.88 -11.97 5.09
CA LYS A 76 -30.73 -12.01 3.90
C LYS A 76 -31.97 -12.87 4.09
N ASP A 77 -31.81 -14.01 4.75
CA ASP A 77 -32.85 -15.02 4.97
C ASP A 77 -32.62 -15.75 6.31
N SER A 78 -33.52 -16.65 6.67
CA SER A 78 -33.47 -17.42 7.92
C SER A 78 -32.34 -18.43 8.01
N ARG A 79 -31.64 -18.74 6.90
CA ARG A 79 -30.45 -19.62 6.90
C ARG A 79 -29.22 -18.91 7.45
N ARG A 80 -29.24 -17.57 7.52
CA ARG A 80 -28.20 -16.74 8.14
C ARG A 80 -26.81 -16.87 7.49
N CYS A 81 -26.71 -17.32 6.24
CA CYS A 81 -25.43 -17.42 5.51
C CYS A 81 -24.91 -16.09 4.96
N THR A 82 -25.73 -15.03 4.95
CA THR A 82 -25.35 -13.77 4.28
C THR A 82 -25.85 -12.58 5.07
N VAL A 83 -24.90 -11.81 5.60
CA VAL A 83 -25.14 -10.52 6.24
C VAL A 83 -25.47 -9.48 5.17
N ILE A 84 -26.56 -8.74 5.38
CA ILE A 84 -26.99 -7.65 4.48
C ILE A 84 -26.91 -6.28 5.15
N ALA A 85 -26.97 -6.23 6.48
CA ALA A 85 -26.86 -4.97 7.23
C ALA A 85 -26.25 -5.19 8.61
N GLY A 86 -25.72 -4.12 9.18
CA GLY A 86 -25.05 -4.08 10.47
C GLY A 86 -24.63 -2.64 10.81
N LYS A 87 -23.58 -2.46 11.60
CA LYS A 87 -22.99 -1.15 11.86
C LYS A 87 -21.47 -1.25 11.99
N TRP A 88 -20.76 -0.83 10.94
CA TRP A 88 -19.30 -0.92 10.87
C TRP A 88 -18.66 0.46 10.81
N PHE A 89 -17.56 0.63 11.53
CA PHE A 89 -16.71 1.81 11.42
C PHE A 89 -15.59 1.55 10.41
N GLY A 90 -15.65 2.20 9.25
CA GLY A 90 -14.63 2.06 8.21
C GLY A 90 -13.35 2.79 8.59
N VAL A 91 -12.38 2.07 9.16
CA VAL A 91 -11.17 2.65 9.78
C VAL A 91 -10.34 3.53 8.83
N TYR A 92 -10.40 3.27 7.52
CA TYR A 92 -9.69 4.07 6.52
C TYR A 92 -10.31 5.46 6.28
N THR A 93 -11.62 5.59 6.44
CA THR A 93 -12.36 6.83 6.11
C THR A 93 -12.96 7.50 7.34
N GLY A 94 -13.12 6.78 8.44
CA GLY A 94 -13.79 7.25 9.65
C GLY A 94 -15.31 7.33 9.55
N LYS A 95 -15.89 6.78 8.48
CA LYS A 95 -17.35 6.77 8.27
C LYS A 95 -17.98 5.53 8.89
N ILE A 96 -19.25 5.67 9.28
CA ILE A 96 -20.10 4.53 9.67
C ILE A 96 -20.83 4.03 8.43
N PHE A 97 -20.89 2.71 8.28
CA PHE A 97 -21.63 2.03 7.22
C PHE A 97 -22.65 1.07 7.84
N THR A 98 -23.81 0.97 7.22
CA THR A 98 -24.91 0.13 7.71
C THR A 98 -25.33 -0.96 6.74
N GLN A 99 -25.01 -0.82 5.45
CA GLN A 99 -25.29 -1.85 4.44
C GLN A 99 -24.02 -2.65 4.17
N ALA A 100 -24.14 -3.97 4.13
CA ALA A 100 -23.00 -4.85 3.85
C ALA A 100 -22.45 -4.64 2.43
N SER A 101 -23.26 -4.11 1.51
CA SER A 101 -22.87 -3.75 0.14
C SER A 101 -21.92 -2.55 0.06
N ASP A 102 -21.91 -1.68 1.08
CA ASP A 102 -21.12 -0.45 1.07
C ASP A 102 -19.72 -0.66 1.66
N VAL A 103 -19.43 -1.88 2.12
CA VAL A 103 -18.17 -2.25 2.75
C VAL A 103 -17.55 -3.49 2.13
N ASP A 104 -16.24 -3.43 1.99
CA ASP A 104 -15.37 -4.55 1.66
C ASP A 104 -14.62 -5.04 2.90
N ILE A 105 -14.11 -6.26 2.79
CA ILE A 105 -13.05 -6.75 3.65
C ILE A 105 -11.73 -6.62 2.91
N ASP A 106 -10.88 -5.70 3.35
CA ASP A 106 -9.54 -5.50 2.81
C ASP A 106 -8.52 -6.36 3.57
N HIS A 107 -7.47 -6.78 2.85
CA HIS A 107 -6.27 -7.33 3.44
C HIS A 107 -5.31 -6.17 3.73
N ILE A 108 -4.97 -5.91 5.00
CA ILE A 108 -3.99 -4.88 5.39
C ILE A 108 -2.74 -5.00 4.53
N VAL A 109 -2.12 -6.18 4.48
CA VAL A 109 -1.11 -6.55 3.47
C VAL A 109 -1.81 -7.33 2.33
N PRO A 110 -1.92 -6.76 1.11
CA PRO A 110 -2.62 -7.39 -0.01
C PRO A 110 -2.03 -8.73 -0.44
N LEU A 111 -2.88 -9.63 -0.96
CA LEU A 111 -2.45 -10.94 -1.49
C LEU A 111 -1.38 -10.81 -2.59
N ALA A 112 -1.56 -9.90 -3.55
CA ALA A 112 -0.62 -9.69 -4.64
C ALA A 112 0.68 -9.03 -4.16
N HIS A 113 0.61 -8.14 -3.15
CA HIS A 113 1.79 -7.62 -2.49
C HIS A 113 2.56 -8.75 -1.81
N ALA A 114 1.90 -9.59 -1.00
CA ALA A 114 2.55 -10.72 -0.33
C ALA A 114 3.22 -11.66 -1.35
N HIS A 115 2.55 -11.97 -2.47
CA HIS A 115 3.10 -12.76 -3.57
C HIS A 115 4.43 -12.18 -4.07
N ARG A 116 4.50 -10.87 -4.27
CA ARG A 116 5.71 -10.16 -4.72
C ARG A 116 6.85 -10.10 -3.69
N HIS A 117 6.54 -10.39 -2.43
CA HIS A 117 7.44 -10.17 -1.31
C HIS A 117 7.72 -11.47 -0.52
N GLY A 118 7.86 -12.58 -1.25
CA GLY A 118 8.31 -13.87 -0.70
C GLY A 118 7.24 -14.94 -0.57
N ALA A 119 5.97 -14.65 -0.91
CA ALA A 119 4.89 -15.65 -0.86
C ALA A 119 4.64 -16.41 -2.17
N ASP A 120 5.35 -16.09 -3.26
CA ASP A 120 5.26 -16.83 -4.52
C ASP A 120 5.68 -18.30 -4.38
N SER A 121 6.55 -18.61 -3.42
CA SER A 121 7.00 -19.97 -3.06
C SER A 121 6.08 -20.69 -2.06
N TRP A 122 5.09 -20.02 -1.48
CA TRP A 122 4.26 -20.64 -0.43
C TRP A 122 3.38 -21.76 -0.95
N THR A 123 3.17 -22.76 -0.07
CA THR A 123 2.16 -23.79 -0.29
C THR A 123 0.75 -23.21 -0.28
N LYS A 124 -0.19 -23.90 -0.93
CA LYS A 124 -1.62 -23.54 -0.93
C LYS A 124 -2.19 -23.40 0.49
N LYS A 125 -1.75 -24.25 1.44
CA LYS A 125 -2.15 -24.17 2.85
C LYS A 125 -1.74 -22.86 3.51
N ARG A 126 -0.49 -22.39 3.27
CA ARG A 126 -0.01 -21.12 3.83
C ARG A 126 -0.67 -19.91 3.18
N ARG A 127 -0.93 -19.95 1.86
CA ARG A 127 -1.72 -18.92 1.16
C ARG A 127 -3.15 -18.85 1.70
N ARG A 128 -3.81 -19.99 1.93
CA ARG A 128 -5.13 -20.06 2.60
C ARG A 128 -5.08 -19.44 3.99
N ALA A 129 -4.09 -19.78 4.81
CA ALA A 129 -3.95 -19.20 6.14
C ALA A 129 -3.82 -17.67 6.08
N PHE A 130 -2.93 -17.13 5.23
CA PHE A 130 -2.75 -15.69 5.06
C PHE A 130 -4.02 -14.97 4.59
N ALA A 131 -4.74 -15.57 3.63
CA ALA A 131 -5.88 -14.92 3.01
C ALA A 131 -7.13 -14.88 3.91
N ASN A 132 -7.17 -15.66 4.99
CA ASN A 132 -8.29 -15.72 5.93
C ASN A 132 -7.85 -15.35 7.36
N ASP A 133 -6.68 -14.76 7.54
CA ASP A 133 -6.17 -14.32 8.85
C ASP A 133 -6.84 -13.02 9.30
N PHE A 134 -7.60 -13.08 10.39
CA PHE A 134 -8.34 -11.92 10.91
C PHE A 134 -7.41 -10.76 11.29
N ASP A 135 -6.17 -11.02 11.69
CA ASP A 135 -5.18 -9.97 11.96
C ASP A 135 -4.85 -9.16 10.69
N ASN A 136 -4.94 -9.80 9.53
CA ASN A 136 -4.70 -9.19 8.23
C ASN A 136 -5.99 -8.65 7.59
N LEU A 137 -7.17 -8.90 8.15
CA LEU A 137 -8.44 -8.46 7.56
C LEU A 137 -9.02 -7.24 8.26
N VAL A 138 -9.75 -6.40 7.51
CA VAL A 138 -10.40 -5.22 8.05
C VAL A 138 -11.62 -4.80 7.23
N VAL A 139 -12.70 -4.39 7.91
CA VAL A 139 -13.88 -3.81 7.24
C VAL A 139 -13.58 -2.36 6.85
N VAL A 140 -13.74 -2.05 5.57
CA VAL A 140 -13.47 -0.72 5.00
C VAL A 140 -14.51 -0.37 3.94
N SER A 141 -14.60 0.89 3.55
CA SER A 141 -15.42 1.25 2.38
C SER A 141 -14.85 0.66 1.09
N ASP A 142 -15.71 0.19 0.22
CA ASP A 142 -15.40 -0.26 -1.15
C ASP A 142 -14.47 0.69 -1.93
N LYS A 143 -14.77 2.00 -1.93
CA LYS A 143 -14.00 3.03 -2.64
C LYS A 143 -12.57 3.14 -2.14
N ALA A 144 -12.37 3.08 -0.82
CA ALA A 144 -11.03 3.13 -0.24
C ALA A 144 -10.24 1.85 -0.55
N ASN A 145 -10.91 0.69 -0.51
CA ASN A 145 -10.30 -0.60 -0.87
C ASN A 145 -9.85 -0.61 -2.34
N HIS A 146 -10.71 -0.17 -3.26
CA HIS A 146 -10.38 -0.04 -4.67
C HIS A 146 -9.23 0.95 -4.93
N ALA A 147 -9.21 2.08 -4.23
CA ALA A 147 -8.13 3.06 -4.34
C ALA A 147 -6.79 2.49 -3.86
N LYS A 148 -6.80 1.72 -2.77
CA LYS A 148 -5.63 1.00 -2.25
C LYS A 148 -5.16 -0.06 -3.25
N SER A 149 -6.04 -0.95 -3.70
CA SER A 149 -5.68 -2.11 -4.52
C SER A 149 -4.57 -2.95 -3.83
N ASP A 150 -3.47 -3.25 -4.52
CA ASP A 150 -2.32 -3.98 -3.98
C ASP A 150 -1.12 -3.10 -3.59
N LYS A 151 -1.35 -1.80 -3.44
CA LYS A 151 -0.33 -0.80 -3.10
C LYS A 151 0.22 -0.96 -1.68
N ALA A 152 1.50 -0.70 -1.52
CA ALA A 152 2.20 -0.66 -0.24
C ALA A 152 2.07 0.72 0.45
N PRO A 153 2.48 0.85 1.73
CA PRO A 153 2.34 2.11 2.48
C PRO A 153 3.07 3.33 1.90
N HIS A 154 4.06 3.13 1.03
CA HIS A 154 4.75 4.22 0.34
C HIS A 154 4.01 4.71 -0.92
N GLU A 155 3.05 3.93 -1.42
CA GLU A 155 2.26 4.23 -2.62
C GLU A 155 0.84 4.70 -2.27
N TRP A 156 0.30 4.22 -1.15
CA TRP A 156 -1.04 4.60 -0.68
C TRP A 156 -1.13 4.51 0.85
N LEU A 157 -1.83 5.47 1.44
CA LEU A 157 -2.17 5.48 2.86
C LEU A 157 -3.66 5.72 3.06
N PRO A 158 -4.25 5.21 4.17
CA PRO A 158 -5.62 5.53 4.52
C PRO A 158 -5.85 7.05 4.58
N PRO A 159 -6.94 7.58 3.96
CA PRO A 159 -7.23 9.02 4.02
C PRO A 159 -7.36 9.55 5.45
N ARG A 160 -7.84 8.72 6.39
CA ARG A 160 -7.91 9.05 7.81
C ARG A 160 -6.54 8.94 8.47
N LYS A 161 -5.84 10.08 8.59
CA LYS A 161 -4.53 10.19 9.28
C LYS A 161 -4.52 9.64 10.70
N ALA A 162 -5.62 9.75 11.43
CA ALA A 162 -5.74 9.20 12.79
C ALA A 162 -5.62 7.66 12.86
N TYR A 163 -5.66 6.95 11.72
CA TYR A 163 -5.42 5.50 11.66
C TYR A 163 -3.98 5.13 11.26
N TRP A 164 -3.10 6.09 10.96
CA TRP A 164 -1.78 5.83 10.39
C TRP A 164 -0.84 5.02 11.29
N CYS A 165 -0.78 5.34 12.59
CA CYS A 165 0.01 4.56 13.54
C CYS A 165 -0.43 3.09 13.56
N GLU A 166 -1.73 2.86 13.67
CA GLU A 166 -2.30 1.50 13.72
C GLU A 166 -2.12 0.75 12.40
N TYR A 167 -2.33 1.42 11.26
CA TYR A 167 -2.07 0.85 9.94
C TYR A 167 -0.61 0.39 9.80
N GLY A 168 0.35 1.23 10.21
CA GLY A 168 1.77 0.89 10.19
C GLY A 168 2.13 -0.26 11.14
N LYS A 169 1.54 -0.30 12.34
CA LYS A 169 1.71 -1.40 13.31
C LYS A 169 1.19 -2.72 12.76
N ARG A 170 -0.05 -2.74 12.26
CA ARG A 170 -0.66 -3.94 11.67
C ARG A 170 0.10 -4.43 10.44
N TRP A 171 0.53 -3.52 9.56
CA TRP A 171 1.35 -3.87 8.41
C TRP A 171 2.66 -4.56 8.84
N LYS A 172 3.42 -3.95 9.77
CA LYS A 172 4.65 -4.56 10.32
C LYS A 172 4.36 -5.92 10.97
N HIS A 173 3.30 -6.02 11.75
CA HIS A 173 2.90 -7.27 12.41
C HIS A 173 2.65 -8.39 11.41
N ILE A 174 1.87 -8.14 10.34
CA ILE A 174 1.59 -9.15 9.32
C ILE A 174 2.84 -9.52 8.52
N LYS A 175 3.66 -8.55 8.12
CA LYS A 175 4.93 -8.84 7.42
C LYS A 175 5.83 -9.74 8.28
N HIS A 176 5.92 -9.48 9.58
CA HIS A 176 6.67 -10.31 10.53
C HIS A 176 6.05 -11.70 10.73
N LYS A 177 4.75 -11.78 11.04
CA LYS A 177 4.00 -13.04 11.26
C LYS A 177 4.20 -14.02 10.10
N TYR A 178 4.22 -13.49 8.88
CA TYR A 178 4.37 -14.30 7.67
C TYR A 178 5.76 -14.28 7.04
N GLN A 179 6.76 -13.65 7.65
CA GLN A 179 8.13 -13.58 7.14
C GLN A 179 8.20 -13.05 5.70
N LEU A 180 7.44 -11.98 5.42
CA LEU A 180 7.44 -11.30 4.12
C LEU A 180 8.55 -10.26 4.07
N ILE A 181 9.15 -10.11 2.89
CA ILE A 181 10.28 -9.20 2.65
C ILE A 181 9.79 -7.77 2.52
N SER A 182 10.39 -6.81 3.22
CA SER A 182 10.06 -5.39 3.07
C SER A 182 11.07 -4.67 2.19
N THR A 183 10.59 -3.80 1.30
CA THR A 183 11.49 -2.94 0.50
C THR A 183 11.97 -1.75 1.32
N GLN A 184 13.05 -1.08 0.87
CA GLN A 184 13.56 0.11 1.56
C GLN A 184 12.53 1.24 1.61
N GLN A 185 11.78 1.46 0.52
CA GLN A 185 10.72 2.49 0.46
C GLN A 185 9.58 2.17 1.41
N GLU A 186 9.15 0.90 1.47
CA GLU A 186 8.16 0.45 2.43
C GLU A 186 8.63 0.65 3.87
N GLN A 187 9.87 0.27 4.18
CA GLN A 187 10.44 0.45 5.52
C GLN A 187 10.49 1.94 5.93
N ALA A 188 10.86 2.83 5.00
CA ALA A 188 10.86 4.27 5.21
C ALA A 188 9.44 4.81 5.49
N ALA A 189 8.44 4.39 4.72
CA ALA A 189 7.04 4.77 4.96
C ALA A 189 6.55 4.28 6.33
N LEU A 190 6.87 3.03 6.69
CA LEU A 190 6.52 2.46 7.99
C LEU A 190 7.19 3.19 9.17
N ASN A 191 8.40 3.71 8.99
CA ASN A 191 9.07 4.55 10.00
C ASN A 191 8.39 5.92 10.13
N SER A 192 7.95 6.51 9.02
CA SER A 192 7.15 7.74 9.05
C SER A 192 5.80 7.54 9.75
N LEU A 193 5.13 6.41 9.52
CA LEU A 193 3.88 6.07 10.22
C LEU A 193 4.09 5.88 11.71
N ALA A 194 5.22 5.29 12.13
CA ALA A 194 5.53 5.11 13.56
C ALA A 194 5.63 6.45 14.32
N LYS A 195 6.09 7.52 13.65
CA LYS A 195 6.14 8.88 14.24
C LYS A 195 4.76 9.50 14.50
N THR A 196 3.68 8.87 13.99
CA THR A 196 2.30 9.31 14.23
C THR A 196 1.66 8.66 15.45
N CYS A 197 2.36 7.72 16.09
CA CYS A 197 1.92 7.11 17.33
C CYS A 197 2.01 8.13 18.47
N ARG A 198 0.98 8.14 19.33
CA ARG A 198 0.93 8.92 20.56
C ARG A 198 1.35 8.04 21.74
#